data_AF-Q2AZX3-F1
#
_entry.id   AF-Q2AZX3-F1
#
_cell.length_a   1.000
_cell.length_b   1.000
_cell.length_c   1.000
_cell.angle_alpha   90.00
_cell.angle_beta   90.00
_cell.angle_gamma   90.00
#
_symmetry.space_group_name_H-M   'P 1'
#
loop_
_entity.id
_entity.type
_entity.pdbx_description
1 polymer ?
#
loop_
_entity_poly.entity_id
_entity_poly.type
_entity_poly.pdbx_seq_one_letter_code
_entity_poly.pdbx_strand_id
1 'polypeptide(L)' 'MLENYLEFSEEVLEARKANKPVVALESTIISHGMPYPQNIVTAKEVEEIIRQNGAVPATIAIINGKIK' A
#
# COMPACT_ATOMS: atom_id res chain seq x y z
N MET A 1 21.77 3.75 -4.21
CA MET A 1 21.32 3.25 -5.54
C MET A 1 19.83 2.87 -5.54
N LEU A 2 19.34 2.08 -4.58
CA LEU A 2 17.91 1.75 -4.48
C LEU A 2 17.04 2.93 -3.99
N GLU A 3 17.60 3.79 -3.14
CA GLU A 3 16.93 4.98 -2.60
C GLU A 3 16.41 5.93 -3.68
N ASN A 4 17.03 5.95 -4.87
CA ASN A 4 16.59 6.77 -5.99
C ASN A 4 15.29 6.27 -6.63
N TYR A 5 14.86 5.04 -6.33
CA TYR A 5 13.67 4.42 -6.91
C TYR A 5 12.57 4.16 -5.89
N LEU A 6 12.87 4.26 -4.60
CA LEU A 6 11.93 3.95 -3.51
C LEU A 6 11.29 5.24 -2.98
N GLU A 7 9.97 5.31 -3.01
CA GLU A 7 9.20 6.45 -2.52
C GLU A 7 8.12 5.95 -1.56
N PHE A 8 8.17 6.36 -0.30
CA PHE A 8 7.13 6.02 0.67
C PHE A 8 6.04 7.09 0.68
N SER A 9 4.80 6.71 0.96
CA SER A 9 3.75 7.67 1.32
C SER A 9 4.10 8.36 2.66
N GLU A 10 3.53 9.55 2.87
CA GLU A 10 3.69 10.27 4.14
C GLU A 10 3.18 9.44 5.34
N GLU A 11 2.02 8.77 5.19
CA GLU A 11 1.42 7.91 6.22
C GLU A 11 2.38 6.78 6.65
N VAL A 12 3.04 6.12 5.70
CA VAL A 12 4.01 5.05 5.98
C VAL A 12 5.28 5.59 6.62
N LEU A 13 5.78 6.76 6.19
CA LEU A 13 6.94 7.40 6.82
C LEU A 13 6.66 7.77 8.28
N GLU A 14 5.46 8.30 8.57
CA GLU A 14 5.03 8.62 9.92
C GLU A 14 4.87 7.36 10.78
N ALA A 15 4.26 6.30 10.24
CA ALA A 15 4.12 5.02 10.91
C ALA A 15 5.48 4.45 11.33
N ARG A 16 6.46 4.48 10.42
CA ARG A 16 7.83 4.02 10.70
C ARG A 16 8.52 4.85 11.78
N LYS A 17 8.40 6.18 11.74
CA LYS A 17 8.95 7.07 12.78
C LYS A 17 8.33 6.80 14.15
N ALA A 18 7.03 6.49 14.17
CA ALA A 18 6.28 6.21 15.39
C ALA A 18 6.34 4.73 15.85
N ASN A 19 7.10 3.87 15.16
CA ASN A 19 7.10 2.41 15.38
C ASN A 19 5.69 1.79 15.37
N LYS A 20 4.77 2.34 14.55
CA LYS A 20 3.46 1.75 14.32
C LYS A 20 3.57 0.55 13.38
N PRO A 21 2.76 -0.50 13.56
CA PRO A 21 2.74 -1.64 12.64
C PRO A 21 2.31 -1.21 11.24
N VAL A 22 3.03 -1.69 10.22
CA VAL A 22 2.73 -1.46 8.80
C VAL A 22 2.46 -2.79 8.13
N VAL A 23 1.40 -2.87 7.34
CA VAL A 23 1.01 -4.07 6.59
C VAL A 23 1.16 -3.79 5.10
N ALA A 24 2.08 -4.50 4.44
CA ALA A 24 2.28 -4.39 3.00
C ALA A 24 1.17 -5.13 2.23
N LEU A 25 0.69 -4.54 1.13
CA LEU A 25 -0.29 -5.12 0.21
C LEU A 25 0.25 -5.12 -1.21
N GLU A 26 -0.12 -6.11 -2.03
CA GLU A 26 0.29 -6.19 -3.43
C GLU A 26 -0.66 -5.44 -4.39
N SER A 27 -0.12 -4.98 -5.52
CA SER A 27 -0.89 -4.35 -6.61
C SER A 27 -1.32 -5.31 -7.72
N THR A 28 -0.74 -6.51 -7.80
CA THR A 28 -1.05 -7.50 -8.84
C THR A 28 -2.51 -7.95 -8.78
N ILE A 29 -3.03 -8.23 -7.57
CA ILE A 29 -4.45 -8.55 -7.37
C ILE A 29 -5.39 -7.46 -7.89
N ILE A 30 -4.99 -6.19 -7.78
CA ILE A 30 -5.77 -5.02 -8.22
C ILE A 30 -5.75 -4.92 -9.75
N SER A 31 -4.60 -5.15 -10.36
CA SER A 31 -4.42 -4.93 -11.81
C SER A 31 -4.86 -6.12 -12.66
N HIS A 32 -4.65 -7.35 -12.16
CA HIS A 32 -4.82 -8.59 -12.95
C HIS A 32 -5.62 -9.68 -12.23
N GLY A 33 -5.79 -9.58 -10.90
CA GLY A 33 -6.44 -10.63 -10.11
C GLY A 33 -7.96 -10.49 -10.00
N MET A 34 -8.51 -9.29 -10.17
CA MET A 34 -9.94 -9.01 -10.01
C MET A 34 -10.49 -8.12 -11.13
N PRO A 35 -11.75 -8.33 -11.55
CA PRO A 35 -12.39 -7.44 -12.52
C PRO A 35 -12.65 -6.06 -11.91
N TYR A 36 -12.75 -5.05 -12.78
CA TYR A 36 -13.27 -3.75 -12.40
C TYR A 36 -14.80 -3.80 -12.28
N PRO A 37 -15.43 -3.17 -11.26
CA PRO A 37 -14.83 -2.30 -10.24
C PRO A 37 -14.37 -3.01 -8.95
N GLN A 38 -14.54 -4.32 -8.84
CA GLN A 38 -14.24 -5.11 -7.64
C GLN A 38 -12.79 -4.94 -7.19
N ASN A 39 -11.84 -4.86 -8.12
CA ASN A 39 -10.44 -4.63 -7.80
C ASN A 39 -10.18 -3.40 -6.91
N ILE A 40 -10.79 -2.25 -7.24
CA ILE A 40 -10.62 -1.01 -6.48
C ILE A 40 -11.42 -1.07 -5.17
N VAL A 41 -12.63 -1.63 -5.21
CA VAL A 41 -13.48 -1.78 -4.02
C VAL A 41 -12.78 -2.62 -2.97
N THR A 42 -12.33 -3.82 -3.33
CA THR A 42 -11.64 -4.74 -2.42
C THR A 42 -10.31 -4.16 -1.92
N ALA A 43 -9.53 -3.48 -2.77
CA ALA A 43 -8.30 -2.82 -2.33
C ALA A 43 -8.57 -1.81 -1.20
N LYS A 44 -9.59 -0.95 -1.37
CA LYS A 44 -9.97 0.05 -0.36
C LYS A 44 -10.50 -0.60 0.92
N GLU A 45 -11.34 -1.63 0.80
CA GLU A 45 -11.88 -2.35 1.96
C GLU A 45 -10.77 -3.01 2.79
N VAL A 46 -9.79 -3.64 2.13
CA VAL A 46 -8.66 -4.27 2.82
C VAL A 46 -7.80 -3.23 3.54
N GLU A 47 -7.52 -2.09 2.91
CA GLU A 47 -6.79 -1.00 3.57
C GLU A 47 -7.54 -0.48 4.81
N GLU A 48 -8.86 -0.33 4.72
CA GLU A 48 -9.69 0.10 5.84
C GLU A 48 -9.70 -0.93 6.99
N ILE A 49 -9.80 -2.22 6.68
CA ILE A 49 -9.71 -3.30 7.69
C ILE A 49 -8.38 -3.21 8.44
N ILE A 50 -7.26 -2.95 7.75
CA ILE A 50 -5.95 -2.78 8.39
C ILE A 50 -5.94 -1.60 9.35
N ARG A 51 -6.50 -0.44 8.94
CA ARG A 51 -6.62 0.76 9.79
C ARG A 51 -7.46 0.48 11.03
N GLN A 52 -8.58 -0.22 10.89
CA GLN A 52 -9.46 -0.61 11.99
C GLN A 52 -8.76 -1.53 13.01
N ASN A 53 -7.77 -2.30 12.58
CA ASN A 53 -6.94 -3.14 13.44
C ASN A 53 -5.69 -2.43 13.99
N GLY A 54 -5.60 -1.10 13.83
CA GLY A 54 -4.55 -0.27 14.43
C GLY A 54 -3.21 -0.30 13.69
N ALA A 55 -3.19 -0.77 12.44
CA ALA A 55 -2.00 -0.77 11.59
C ALA A 55 -2.16 0.18 10.39
N VAL A 56 -1.04 0.51 9.76
CA VAL A 56 -1.00 1.36 8.56
C VAL A 56 -0.86 0.48 7.32
N PRO A 57 -1.80 0.54 6.36
CA PRO A 57 -1.66 -0.20 5.11
C PRO A 57 -0.62 0.46 4.19
N ALA A 58 0.11 -0.36 3.44
CA ALA A 58 1.10 0.06 2.46
C ALA A 58 0.93 -0.77 1.17
N THR A 59 0.03 -0.33 0.28
CA THR A 59 -0.14 -0.94 -1.04
C THR A 59 1.05 -0.60 -1.94
N ILE A 60 1.78 -1.63 -2.38
CA ILE A 60 3.02 -1.47 -3.14
C ILE A 60 2.77 -1.64 -4.64
N ALA A 61 3.25 -0.68 -5.43
CA ALA A 61 3.16 -0.68 -6.88
C ALA A 61 4.39 -0.04 -7.53
N ILE A 62 4.56 -0.26 -8.83
CA ILE A 62 5.49 0.52 -9.65
C ILE A 62 4.68 1.63 -10.33
N ILE A 63 4.92 2.88 -9.93
CA ILE A 63 4.26 4.05 -10.48
C ILE A 63 5.32 4.94 -11.13
N ASN A 64 5.23 5.12 -12.46
CA ASN A 64 6.18 5.94 -13.24
C ASN A 64 7.66 5.58 -13.01
N GLY A 65 7.96 4.27 -12.89
CA GLY A 65 9.31 3.77 -12.66
C GLY A 65 9.81 3.88 -11.21
N LYS A 66 8.95 4.27 -10.27
CA LYS A 66 9.22 4.32 -8.83
C LYS A 66 8.48 3.20 -8.12
N ILE A 67 9.15 2.57 -7.15
CA ILE A 67 8.56 1.64 -6.19
C ILE A 67 7.87 2.51 -5.13
N LYS A 68 6.55 2.51 -5.14
CA LYS A 68 5.69 3.26 -4.21
C LYS A 68 4.93 2.33 -3.30
#